data_AF-A0A1G5EZN9-F1
#
_entry.id   AF-A0A1G5EZN9-F1
#
_cell.length_a   1.000
_cell.length_b   1.000
_cell.length_c   1.000
_cell.angle_alpha   90.00
_cell.angle_beta   90.00
_cell.angle_gamma   90.00
#
_symmetry.space_group_name_H-M   'P 1'
#
loop_
_entity.id
_entity.type
_entity.pdbx_description
1 polymer ?
#
loop_
_entity_poly.entity_id
_entity_poly.type
_entity_poly.pdbx_seq_one_letter_code
_entity_poly.pdbx_strand_id
1 'polypeptide(L)'
;MKKLFLLSIVFLATSCQQQLDPSVENINSIFDTQDFQIRYTLENGDEYRMGFLNNEIAFFSPNETIRRELSYEDVRLINTFVASTTLSYLQTGDNTTVTELSRGYQIEIYNDSKKVTVETDDYQNEFEILLTKLNLPYVSTTTK
;
A
#
# COMPACT_ATOMS: atom_id res chain seq x y z
N MET A 1 23.66 42.47 -1.31
CA MET A 1 22.45 41.64 -1.49
C MET A 1 22.80 40.15 -1.45
N LYS A 2 23.35 39.66 -0.32
CA LYS A 2 23.73 38.23 -0.12
C LYS A 2 22.93 37.54 0.99
N LYS A 3 22.03 38.27 1.65
CA LYS A 3 21.24 37.77 2.80
C LYS A 3 19.89 37.16 2.40
N LEU A 4 19.46 37.28 1.13
CA LEU A 4 18.19 36.70 0.67
C LEU A 4 18.33 35.25 0.20
N PHE A 5 19.54 34.79 -0.14
CA PHE A 5 19.75 33.44 -0.67
C PHE A 5 19.72 32.34 0.40
N LEU A 6 19.90 32.71 1.68
CA LEU A 6 19.84 31.79 2.81
C LEU A 6 18.39 31.45 3.24
N LEU A 7 17.40 32.25 2.83
CA LEU A 7 15.99 32.00 3.17
C LEU A 7 15.33 30.98 2.23
N SER A 8 15.90 30.76 1.04
CA SER A 8 15.34 29.84 0.04
C SER A 8 15.73 28.37 0.23
N ILE A 9 16.70 28.07 1.12
CA ILE A 9 17.17 26.69 1.37
C ILE A 9 16.34 25.98 2.45
N VAL A 10 15.60 26.72 3.30
CA VAL A 10 14.78 26.14 4.38
C VAL A 10 13.43 25.59 3.86
N PHE A 11 12.95 26.03 2.70
CA PHE A 11 11.69 25.55 2.11
C PHE A 11 11.82 24.26 1.29
N LEU A 12 13.02 23.70 1.17
CA LEU A 12 13.27 22.41 0.47
C LEU A 12 13.31 21.21 1.42
N ALA A 13 13.03 21.39 2.71
CA ALA A 13 12.95 20.31 3.68
C ALA A 13 11.59 19.60 3.60
N THR A 14 11.59 18.52 2.81
CA THR A 14 10.88 17.26 3.08
C THR A 14 9.35 17.29 3.05
N SER A 15 8.77 17.09 1.85
CA SER A 15 7.58 16.23 1.73
C SER A 15 8.03 14.77 1.99
N CYS A 16 8.47 14.46 3.21
CA CYS A 16 8.75 13.10 3.64
C CYS A 16 7.48 12.57 4.28
N GLN A 17 6.74 11.76 3.53
CA GLN A 17 5.76 10.85 4.12
C GLN A 17 6.43 10.09 5.28
N GLN A 18 5.86 10.17 6.48
CA GLN A 18 6.45 9.58 7.67
C GLN A 18 6.37 8.05 7.59
N GLN A 19 7.52 7.37 7.56
CA GLN A 19 7.56 5.93 7.74
C GLN A 19 7.23 5.60 9.21
N LEU A 20 6.24 4.71 9.41
CA LEU A 20 5.83 4.18 10.70
C LEU A 20 6.18 2.70 10.78
N ASP A 21 6.48 2.24 12.00
CA ASP A 21 6.68 0.83 12.26
C ASP A 21 5.40 0.03 11.99
N PRO A 22 5.49 -1.21 11.47
CA PRO A 22 4.33 -2.08 11.32
C PRO A 22 3.66 -2.37 12.65
N SER A 23 2.44 -1.86 12.82
CA SER A 23 1.57 -2.19 13.96
C SER A 23 0.11 -1.98 13.59
N VAL A 24 -0.79 -2.68 14.28
CA VAL A 24 -2.24 -2.51 14.10
C VAL A 24 -2.64 -1.05 14.33
N GLU A 25 -2.06 -0.40 15.35
CA GLU A 25 -2.32 1.01 15.66
C GLU A 25 -1.90 1.93 14.53
N ASN A 26 -0.69 1.77 14.01
CA ASN A 26 -0.18 2.62 12.93
C ASN A 26 -0.96 2.43 11.62
N ILE A 27 -1.31 1.19 11.28
CA ILE A 27 -2.15 0.87 10.11
C ILE A 27 -3.53 1.52 10.25
N ASN A 28 -4.21 1.32 11.38
CA ASN A 28 -5.53 1.92 11.62
C ASN A 28 -5.47 3.46 11.58
N SER A 29 -4.38 4.06 12.06
CA SER A 29 -4.18 5.52 12.02
C SER A 29 -4.09 6.09 10.59
N ILE A 30 -3.86 5.24 9.59
CA ILE A 30 -3.91 5.60 8.16
C ILE A 30 -5.31 5.38 7.63
N PHE A 31 -5.96 4.26 7.94
CA PHE A 31 -7.34 4.00 7.50
C PHE A 31 -8.35 5.02 8.03
N ASP A 32 -8.13 5.55 9.24
CA ASP A 32 -8.96 6.58 9.85
C ASP A 32 -9.02 7.88 9.04
N THR A 33 -8.06 8.12 8.12
CA THR A 33 -8.10 9.31 7.24
C THR A 33 -9.14 9.19 6.13
N GLN A 34 -9.64 7.97 5.83
CA GLN A 34 -10.57 7.69 4.72
C GLN A 34 -10.06 8.15 3.33
N ASP A 35 -8.77 8.46 3.27
CA ASP A 35 -8.00 8.87 2.10
C ASP A 35 -6.64 8.21 2.24
N PHE A 36 -6.52 7.05 1.60
CA PHE A 36 -5.32 6.21 1.70
C PHE A 36 -5.18 5.33 0.47
N GLN A 37 -4.01 4.75 0.33
CA GLN A 37 -3.64 3.83 -0.74
C GLN A 37 -3.04 2.57 -0.13
N ILE A 38 -3.30 1.45 -0.79
CA ILE A 38 -2.63 0.18 -0.53
C ILE A 38 -1.89 -0.20 -1.80
N ARG A 39 -0.57 -0.42 -1.69
CA ARG A 39 0.26 -0.97 -2.77
C ARG A 39 0.64 -2.40 -2.43
N TYR A 40 0.55 -3.26 -3.43
CA TYR A 40 0.93 -4.66 -3.39
C TYR A 40 2.08 -4.85 -4.38
N THR A 41 3.24 -5.25 -3.87
CA THR A 41 4.42 -5.59 -4.68
C THR A 41 4.62 -7.10 -4.64
N LEU A 42 4.63 -7.72 -5.81
CA LEU A 42 4.87 -9.16 -5.96
C LEU A 42 6.38 -9.48 -6.06
N GLU A 43 6.75 -10.75 -5.92
CA GLU A 43 8.15 -11.20 -6.01
C GLU A 43 8.84 -10.82 -7.32
N ASN A 44 8.10 -10.80 -8.43
CA ASN A 44 8.60 -10.39 -9.74
C ASN A 44 8.76 -8.86 -9.90
N GLY A 45 8.37 -8.08 -8.89
CA GLY A 45 8.37 -6.62 -8.90
C GLY A 45 7.12 -5.98 -9.49
N ASP A 46 6.10 -6.76 -9.85
CA ASP A 46 4.81 -6.21 -10.30
C ASP A 46 4.14 -5.45 -9.17
N GLU A 47 3.69 -4.24 -9.47
CA GLU A 47 2.98 -3.39 -8.54
C GLU A 47 1.51 -3.25 -8.91
N TYR A 48 0.67 -3.44 -7.90
CA TYR A 48 -0.76 -3.15 -7.95
C TYR A 48 -1.10 -2.15 -6.86
N ARG A 49 -2.04 -1.26 -7.13
CA ARG A 49 -2.42 -0.24 -6.17
C ARG A 49 -3.92 -0.05 -6.10
N MET A 50 -4.44 0.09 -4.89
CA MET A 50 -5.82 0.46 -4.61
C MET A 50 -5.83 1.76 -3.83
N GLY A 51 -6.37 2.83 -4.43
CA GLY A 51 -6.62 4.10 -3.76
C GLY A 51 -8.07 4.19 -3.30
N PHE A 52 -8.28 4.72 -2.09
CA PHE A 52 -9.58 4.83 -1.45
C PHE A 52 -9.85 6.29 -1.13
N LEU A 53 -10.95 6.83 -1.66
CA LEU A 53 -11.38 8.20 -1.39
C LEU A 53 -12.90 8.30 -1.57
N ASN A 54 -13.61 8.86 -0.58
CA ASN A 54 -15.06 9.12 -0.69
C ASN A 54 -15.91 7.91 -1.14
N ASN A 55 -15.63 6.71 -0.59
CA ASN A 55 -16.28 5.44 -0.97
C ASN A 55 -16.00 4.96 -2.42
N GLU A 56 -15.07 5.58 -3.13
CA GLU A 56 -14.59 5.10 -4.42
C GLU A 56 -13.27 4.34 -4.25
N ILE A 57 -13.07 3.36 -5.13
CA ILE A 57 -11.78 2.72 -5.35
C ILE A 57 -11.21 3.13 -6.71
N ALA A 58 -9.93 3.48 -6.71
CA ALA A 58 -9.11 3.55 -7.91
C ALA A 58 -8.10 2.40 -7.88
N PHE A 59 -8.32 1.39 -8.72
CA PHE A 59 -7.41 0.28 -8.91
C PHE A 59 -6.45 0.58 -10.07
N PHE A 60 -5.15 0.43 -9.82
CA PHE A 60 -4.09 0.58 -10.80
C PHE A 60 -3.39 -0.78 -10.92
N SER A 61 -3.43 -1.36 -12.11
CA SER A 61 -2.63 -2.53 -12.49
C SER A 61 -1.52 -2.08 -13.45
N PRO A 62 -0.57 -2.97 -13.80
CA PRO A 62 0.45 -2.66 -14.81
C PRO A 62 -0.11 -2.18 -16.16
N ASN A 63 -1.32 -2.62 -16.54
CA ASN A 63 -1.88 -2.38 -17.86
C ASN A 63 -3.06 -1.41 -17.89
N GLU A 64 -3.80 -1.25 -16.79
CA GLU A 64 -5.00 -0.43 -16.78
C GLU A 64 -5.29 0.22 -15.42
N THR A 65 -6.17 1.21 -15.46
CA THR A 65 -6.72 1.86 -14.26
C THR A 65 -8.22 1.77 -14.29
N ILE A 66 -8.81 1.21 -13.23
CA ILE A 66 -10.26 1.04 -13.07
C ILE A 66 -10.71 1.91 -11.89
N ARG A 67 -11.79 2.66 -12.08
CA ARG A 67 -12.44 3.42 -11.01
C ARG A 67 -13.89 3.01 -10.87
N ARG A 68 -14.33 2.76 -9.64
CA ARG A 68 -15.73 2.48 -9.34
C ARG A 68 -16.05 2.75 -7.87
N GLU A 69 -17.33 2.84 -7.57
CA GLU A 69 -17.82 2.86 -6.19
C GLU A 69 -17.58 1.51 -5.51
N LEU A 70 -17.25 1.54 -4.22
CA LEU A 70 -17.10 0.36 -3.38
C LEU A 70 -18.43 -0.03 -2.76
N SER A 71 -18.80 -1.29 -2.91
CA SER A 71 -19.84 -1.88 -2.08
C SER A 71 -19.30 -2.24 -0.69
N TYR A 72 -20.19 -2.41 0.28
CA TYR A 72 -19.82 -2.93 1.60
C TYR A 72 -19.05 -4.26 1.51
N GLU A 73 -19.46 -5.14 0.59
CA GLU A 73 -18.81 -6.45 0.42
C GLU A 73 -17.40 -6.31 -0.14
N ASP A 74 -17.16 -5.36 -1.06
CA ASP A 74 -15.80 -5.05 -1.55
C ASP A 74 -14.89 -4.61 -0.40
N VAL A 75 -15.37 -3.68 0.43
CA VAL A 75 -14.63 -3.18 1.60
C VAL A 75 -14.32 -4.33 2.55
N ARG A 76 -15.29 -5.21 2.81
CA ARG A 76 -15.10 -6.38 3.68
C ARG A 76 -14.05 -7.34 3.14
N LEU A 77 -14.07 -7.62 1.83
CA LEU A 77 -13.10 -8.50 1.17
C LEU A 77 -11.68 -7.94 1.26
N ILE A 78 -11.50 -6.66 0.92
CA ILE A 78 -10.21 -5.97 0.97
C ILE A 78 -9.68 -5.94 2.41
N ASN A 79 -10.51 -5.54 3.37
CA ASN A 79 -10.12 -5.48 4.77
C ASN A 79 -9.74 -6.86 5.32
N THR A 80 -10.49 -7.90 4.95
CA THR A 80 -10.17 -9.28 5.37
C THR A 80 -8.83 -9.73 4.82
N PHE A 81 -8.56 -9.48 3.54
CA PHE A 81 -7.29 -9.82 2.91
C PHE A 81 -6.12 -9.09 3.57
N VAL A 82 -6.22 -7.76 3.70
CA VAL A 82 -5.15 -6.96 4.32
C VAL A 82 -4.90 -7.40 5.75
N ALA A 83 -5.95 -7.62 6.54
CA ALA A 83 -5.82 -8.11 7.91
C ALA A 83 -5.14 -9.49 7.94
N SER A 84 -5.55 -10.45 7.11
CA SER A 84 -4.93 -11.78 7.13
C SER A 84 -3.44 -11.74 6.76
N THR A 85 -3.06 -10.93 5.77
CA THR A 85 -1.68 -10.88 5.30
C THR A 85 -0.79 -10.07 6.25
N THR A 86 -1.28 -8.93 6.76
CA THR A 86 -0.50 -8.09 7.68
C THR A 86 -0.46 -8.62 9.11
N LEU A 87 -1.55 -9.22 9.63
CA LEU A 87 -1.54 -9.80 10.97
C LEU A 87 -0.65 -11.04 11.06
N SER A 88 -0.55 -11.83 9.99
CA SER A 88 0.37 -12.97 9.95
C SER A 88 1.81 -12.50 10.17
N TYR A 89 2.23 -11.42 9.51
CA TYR A 89 3.53 -10.77 9.76
C TYR A 89 3.67 -10.24 11.19
N LEU A 90 2.65 -9.53 11.71
CA LEU A 90 2.72 -8.96 13.06
C LEU A 90 2.80 -10.02 14.17
N GLN A 91 2.38 -11.26 13.90
CA GLN A 91 2.43 -12.38 14.84
C GLN A 91 3.76 -13.13 14.82
N THR A 92 4.50 -13.12 13.70
CA THR A 92 5.79 -13.83 13.58
C THR A 92 6.96 -13.07 14.19
N GLY A 93 6.79 -11.77 14.51
CA GLY A 93 7.71 -11.00 15.35
C GLY A 93 9.04 -10.66 14.70
N ASP A 94 9.17 -10.83 13.39
CA ASP A 94 10.39 -10.47 12.65
C ASP A 94 10.39 -8.96 12.38
N ASN A 95 10.77 -8.18 13.40
CA ASN A 95 10.88 -6.72 13.35
C ASN A 95 12.11 -6.27 12.55
N THR A 96 12.33 -6.86 11.37
CA THR A 96 13.37 -6.39 10.47
C THR A 96 12.87 -5.11 9.82
N THR A 97 13.51 -3.98 10.13
CA THR A 97 13.25 -2.69 9.49
C THR A 97 13.45 -2.83 7.98
N VAL A 98 12.36 -2.77 7.24
CA VAL A 98 12.34 -2.88 5.78
C VAL A 98 13.14 -1.71 5.19
N THR A 99 14.20 -2.03 4.46
CA THR A 99 14.88 -1.06 3.59
C THR A 99 14.21 -1.12 2.22
N GLU A 100 14.14 0.00 1.48
CA GLU A 100 13.46 0.12 0.17
C GLU A 100 13.98 -0.84 -0.93
N LEU A 101 14.88 -1.77 -0.61
CA LEU A 101 15.57 -2.67 -1.53
C LEU A 101 15.32 -4.16 -1.26
N SER A 102 14.43 -4.52 -0.33
CA SER A 102 14.07 -5.93 -0.14
C SER A 102 13.30 -6.46 -1.36
N ARG A 103 13.87 -7.49 -2.00
CA ARG A 103 13.20 -8.22 -3.09
C ARG A 103 12.32 -9.28 -2.44
N GLY A 104 11.01 -9.06 -2.42
CA GLY A 104 10.04 -9.95 -1.80
C GLY A 104 8.63 -9.39 -1.90
N TYR A 105 7.65 -10.17 -1.44
CA TYR A 105 6.26 -9.72 -1.35
C TYR A 105 6.13 -8.63 -0.30
N GLN A 106 5.51 -7.51 -0.69
CA GLN A 106 5.36 -6.35 0.19
C GLN A 106 3.96 -5.76 0.07
N ILE A 107 3.42 -5.28 1.20
CA ILE A 107 2.22 -4.46 1.26
C ILE A 107 2.58 -3.11 1.88
N GLU A 108 2.37 -2.03 1.15
CA GLU A 108 2.47 -0.66 1.68
C GLU A 108 1.07 -0.07 1.88
N ILE A 109 0.80 0.44 3.08
CA ILE A 109 -0.44 1.14 3.43
C ILE A 109 -0.04 2.58 3.74
N TYR A 110 -0.57 3.55 2.99
CA TYR A 110 -0.09 4.93 3.09
C TYR A 110 -1.11 5.98 2.72
N ASN A 111 -0.90 7.20 3.21
CA ASN A 111 -1.55 8.43 2.75
C ASN A 111 -0.49 9.52 2.57
N ASP A 112 -0.88 10.76 2.28
CA ASP A 112 0.08 11.84 2.03
C ASP A 112 1.06 12.12 3.20
N SER A 113 0.72 11.70 4.42
CA SER A 113 1.47 12.00 5.64
C SER A 113 2.20 10.81 6.25
N LYS A 114 1.71 9.59 6.06
CA LYS A 114 2.14 8.38 6.78
C LYS A 114 2.25 7.20 5.83
N LYS A 115 3.19 6.30 6.11
CA LYS A 115 3.33 5.00 5.43
C LYS A 115 3.70 3.91 6.44
N VAL A 116 3.05 2.77 6.30
CA VAL A 116 3.44 1.50 6.91
C VAL A 116 3.80 0.54 5.78
N THR A 117 4.91 -0.16 5.93
CA THR A 117 5.39 -1.14 4.95
C THR A 117 5.55 -2.48 5.65
N VAL A 118 4.89 -3.51 5.12
CA VAL A 118 4.90 -4.87 5.67
C VAL A 118 5.51 -5.81 4.64
N GLU A 119 6.57 -6.52 5.01
CA GLU A 119 7.04 -7.69 4.27
C GLU A 119 6.15 -8.88 4.61
N THR A 120 5.86 -9.72 3.64
CA THR A 120 4.88 -10.79 3.82
C THR A 120 5.40 -12.07 3.17
N ASP A 121 4.87 -13.20 3.60
CA ASP A 121 4.96 -14.42 2.80
C ASP A 121 4.27 -14.23 1.44
N ASP A 122 4.46 -15.19 0.54
CA ASP A 122 3.77 -15.24 -0.75
C ASP A 122 2.24 -15.16 -0.55
N TYR A 123 1.65 -14.10 -1.08
CA TYR A 123 0.20 -13.87 -1.09
C TYR A 123 -0.39 -13.86 -2.50
N GLN A 124 0.39 -14.20 -3.53
CA GLN A 124 0.00 -13.98 -4.92
C GLN A 124 -1.32 -14.68 -5.25
N ASN A 125 -1.46 -15.94 -4.85
CA ASN A 125 -2.68 -16.72 -5.09
C ASN A 125 -3.91 -16.11 -4.40
N GLU A 126 -3.77 -15.71 -3.14
CA GLU A 126 -4.85 -15.07 -2.36
C GLU A 126 -5.22 -13.71 -2.95
N PHE A 127 -4.24 -12.98 -3.48
CA PHE A 127 -4.44 -11.71 -4.17
C PHE A 127 -5.15 -11.88 -5.52
N GLU A 128 -4.79 -12.88 -6.32
CA GLU A 128 -5.51 -13.25 -7.55
C GLU A 128 -6.98 -13.57 -7.24
N ILE A 129 -7.24 -14.30 -6.15
CA ILE A 129 -8.60 -14.62 -5.67
C ILE A 129 -9.33 -13.34 -5.25
N LEU A 130 -8.67 -12.42 -4.52
CA LEU A 130 -9.25 -11.14 -4.14
C LEU A 130 -9.67 -10.34 -5.38
N LEU A 131 -8.77 -10.14 -6.34
CA LEU A 131 -9.05 -9.38 -7.55
C LEU A 131 -10.20 -10.01 -8.34
N THR A 132 -10.23 -11.34 -8.45
CA THR A 132 -11.34 -12.06 -9.09
C THR A 132 -12.68 -11.76 -8.40
N LYS A 133 -12.74 -11.81 -7.06
CA LYS A 133 -13.97 -11.50 -6.30
C LYS A 133 -14.39 -10.02 -6.44
N LEU A 134 -13.43 -9.12 -6.59
CA LEU A 134 -13.66 -7.69 -6.83
C LEU A 134 -14.00 -7.37 -8.29
N ASN A 135 -14.02 -8.37 -9.17
CA ASN A 135 -14.11 -8.21 -10.63
C ASN A 135 -13.04 -7.26 -11.19
N LEU A 136 -11.82 -7.38 -10.67
CA LEU A 136 -10.64 -6.65 -11.10
C LEU A 136 -9.68 -7.60 -11.84
N PRO A 137 -8.98 -7.11 -12.88
CA PRO A 137 -8.08 -7.91 -13.69
C PRO A 137 -6.75 -8.12 -12.96
N TYR A 138 -6.30 -9.37 -12.95
CA TYR A 138 -4.92 -9.72 -12.60
C TYR A 138 -4.07 -9.78 -13.87
N VAL A 139 -2.94 -9.09 -13.90
CA VAL A 139 -2.07 -9.03 -15.07
C VAL A 139 -0.59 -9.11 -14.67
N SER A 140 -0.04 -10.32 -14.74
CA SER A 140 1.42 -10.54 -14.56
C SER A 140 2.20 -9.98 -15.75
N THR A 141 3.27 -9.22 -15.48
CA THR A 141 4.20 -8.76 -16.53
C THR A 141 5.22 -9.83 -16.93
N THR A 142 5.32 -10.92 -16.16
CA THR A 142 6.12 -12.07 -16.54
C THR A 142 5.37 -12.92 -17.56
N THR A 143 5.87 -12.97 -18.80
CA THR A 143 5.40 -13.88 -19.84
C THR A 143 5.62 -15.33 -19.37
N LYS A 144 4.55 -16.12 -19.23
CA LYS A 144 4.62 -17.57 -18.97
C LYS A 144 5.36 -18.31 -20.08
#